data_AF-A0A7C5P329-F1
#
_entry.id   AF-A0A7C5P329-F1
#
_cell.length_a   1.000
_cell.length_b   1.000
_cell.length_c   1.000
_cell.angle_alpha   90.00
_cell.angle_beta   90.00
_cell.angle_gamma   90.00
#
_symmetry.space_group_name_H-M   'P 1'
#
loop_
_entity.id
_entity.type
_entity.pdbx_description
1 polymer ?
#
loop_
_entity_poly.entity_id
_entity_poly.type
_entity_poly.pdbx_seq_one_letter_code
_entity_poly.pdbx_strand_id
1 'polypeptide(L)' 'MIAGPTIGTLLGDLGAEVIHIERPDIGDTLRVLPPFYEVSGKKIGGEFVCVKRNELSVALDIRNEEGKYSLNS' A
#
# COMPACT_ATOMS: atom_id res chain seq x y z
N MET A 1 -7.81 6.33 8.34
CA MET A 1 -6.70 6.02 9.26
C MET A 1 -5.42 6.54 8.60
N ILE A 2 -4.82 7.61 9.13
CA ILE A 2 -3.71 8.34 8.48
C ILE A 2 -2.35 7.97 9.10
N ALA A 3 -2.29 7.64 10.39
CA ALA A 3 -1.03 7.38 11.09
C ALA A 3 -0.20 6.22 10.52
N GLY A 4 -0.83 5.10 10.16
CA GLY A 4 -0.13 3.94 9.59
C GLY A 4 0.57 4.26 8.25
N PRO A 5 -0.17 4.74 7.23
CA PRO A 5 0.42 5.13 5.95
C PRO A 5 1.51 6.20 6.07
N THR A 6 1.30 7.24 6.89
CA THR A 6 2.29 8.33 7.03
C THR A 6 3.63 7.85 7.61
N ILE A 7 3.61 6.91 8.56
CA ILE A 7 4.85 6.37 9.14
C ILE A 7 5.61 5.53 8.12
N GLY A 8 4.91 4.68 7.35
CA GLY A 8 5.53 3.88 6.29
C GLY A 8 6.28 4.75 5.27
N THR A 9 5.62 5.81 4.79
CA THR A 9 6.23 6.74 3.85
C THR A 9 7.44 7.47 4.46
N LEU A 10 7.35 7.90 5.72
CA LEU A 10 8.48 8.58 6.38
C LEU A 10 9.70 7.66 6.50
N LEU A 11 9.50 6.38 6.85
CA LEU A 11 10.59 5.41 6.90
C LEU A 11 11.21 5.20 5.51
N GLY A 12 10.38 5.07 4.47
CA GLY A 12 10.83 4.97 3.08
C GLY A 12 11.64 6.20 2.63
N ASP A 13 11.16 7.40 2.96
CA ASP A 13 11.87 8.66 2.69
C ASP A 13 13.24 8.71 3.39
N LEU A 14 13.38 8.09 4.56
CA LEU A 14 14.63 7.98 5.31
C LEU A 14 15.54 6.81 4.84
N GLY A 15 15.16 6.12 3.76
CA GLY A 15 15.96 5.08 3.13
C GLY A 15 15.69 3.66 3.64
N ALA A 16 14.64 3.46 4.45
CA ALA A 16 14.21 2.12 4.80
C ALA A 16 13.57 1.43 3.58
N GLU A 17 13.81 0.14 3.43
CA GLU A 17 13.00 -0.68 2.53
C GLU A 17 11.66 -0.96 3.21
N VAL A 18 10.58 -0.42 2.64
CA VAL A 18 9.23 -0.56 3.18
C VAL A 18 8.38 -1.34 2.20
N ILE A 19 7.79 -2.44 2.66
CA ILE A 19 6.88 -3.28 1.87
C ILE A 19 5.48 -3.16 2.46
N HIS A 20 4.57 -2.58 1.68
CA HIS A 20 3.17 -2.43 2.01
C HIS A 20 2.39 -3.70 1.60
N ILE A 21 1.97 -4.47 2.60
CA ILE A 21 1.13 -5.66 2.39
C ILE A 21 -0.33 -5.24 2.23
N GLU A 22 -0.94 -5.63 1.12
CA GLU A 22 -2.31 -5.28 0.76
C GLU A 22 -3.19 -6.53 0.61
N ARG A 23 -4.51 -6.33 0.79
CA ARG A 23 -5.48 -7.40 0.53
C ARG A 23 -5.51 -7.72 -0.96
N PRO A 24 -5.52 -9.01 -1.35
CA PRO A 24 -5.78 -9.39 -2.73
C PRO A 24 -7.09 -8.80 -3.25
N ASP A 25 -7.10 -8.46 -4.55
CA ASP A 25 -8.22 -7.92 -5.33
C ASP A 25 -8.76 -6.54 -4.91
N ILE A 26 -8.70 -6.21 -3.62
CA ILE A 26 -9.25 -4.99 -3.04
C ILE A 26 -8.16 -3.92 -2.86
N GLY A 27 -6.96 -4.34 -2.45
CA GLY A 27 -5.86 -3.44 -2.10
C GLY A 27 -6.09 -2.66 -0.80
N ASP A 28 -5.27 -1.62 -0.64
CA ASP A 28 -5.48 -0.53 0.31
C ASP A 28 -6.72 0.27 -0.08
N THR A 29 -7.60 0.50 0.90
CA THR A 29 -8.81 1.29 0.76
C THR A 29 -8.53 2.69 0.18
N LEU A 30 -7.36 3.29 0.48
CA LEU A 30 -6.98 4.59 -0.06
C LEU A 30 -6.90 4.61 -1.60
N ARG A 31 -6.69 3.46 -2.27
CA ARG A 31 -6.66 3.38 -3.75
C ARG A 31 -7.99 3.75 -4.40
N VAL A 32 -9.11 3.57 -3.69
CA VAL A 32 -10.48 3.73 -4.23
C VAL A 32 -11.25 4.88 -3.58
N LEU A 33 -10.61 5.65 -2.69
CA LEU A 33 -11.24 6.81 -2.05
C LEU A 33 -11.00 8.10 -2.84
N PRO A 34 -12.03 8.96 -3.00
CA PRO A 34 -11.86 10.30 -3.56
C PRO A 34 -11.09 11.23 -2.62
N PRO A 35 -10.50 12.34 -3.12
CA PRO A 35 -10.45 12.75 -4.54
C PRO A 35 -9.59 11.80 -5.36
N PHE A 36 -9.79 11.75 -6.68
CA PHE A 36 -9.06 10.84 -7.55
C PHE A 36 -8.12 11.57 -8.49
N TYR A 37 -6.96 10.97 -8.74
CA TYR A 37 -6.12 11.27 -9.89
C TYR A 37 -6.39 10.27 -11.01
N GLU A 38 -6.33 10.75 -12.24
CA GLU A 38 -6.43 9.92 -13.43
C GLU A 38 -5.12 10.01 -14.22
N VAL A 39 -4.48 8.87 -14.43
CA VAL A 39 -3.23 8.77 -15.19
C VAL A 39 -3.38 7.63 -16.17
N SER A 40 -3.21 7.92 -17.47
CA SER A 40 -3.30 6.92 -18.55
C SER A 40 -4.60 6.11 -18.51
N GLY A 41 -5.73 6.76 -18.22
CA GLY A 41 -7.05 6.13 -18.13
C GLY A 41 -7.26 5.26 -16.87
N LYS A 42 -6.33 5.27 -15.91
CA LYS A 42 -6.48 4.61 -14.62
C LYS A 42 -6.76 5.63 -13.52
N LYS A 43 -7.82 5.38 -12.76
CA LYS A 43 -8.23 6.18 -11.61
C LYS A 43 -7.58 5.64 -10.34
N ILE A 44 -6.98 6.51 -9.53
CA ILE A 44 -6.40 6.16 -8.23
C ILE A 44 -6.72 7.24 -7.20
N GLY A 45 -6.97 6.83 -5.96
CA GLY A 45 -7.24 7.76 -4.86
C GLY A 45 -6.04 8.66 -4.60
N GLY A 46 -6.29 9.95 -4.44
CA GLY A 46 -5.26 10.97 -4.32
C GLY A 46 -4.42 10.82 -3.06
N GLU A 47 -5.07 10.46 -1.96
CA GLU A 47 -4.38 10.18 -0.70
C GLU A 47 -3.36 9.04 -0.88
N PHE A 48 -3.74 7.94 -1.57
CA PHE A 48 -2.82 6.83 -1.83
C PHE A 48 -1.55 7.30 -2.54
N VAL A 49 -1.68 8.18 -3.55
CA VAL A 49 -0.51 8.72 -4.27
C VAL A 49 0.38 9.55 -3.33
N CYS A 50 -0.22 10.33 -2.42
CA CYS A 50 0.52 11.18 -1.50
C CYS A 50 1.26 10.40 -0.41
N VAL A 51 0.66 9.32 0.11
CA VAL A 51 1.15 8.60 1.32
C VAL A 51 1.64 7.18 1.05
N LYS A 52 2.05 6.88 -0.18
CA LYS A 52 2.63 5.57 -0.56
C LYS A 52 3.86 5.64 -1.47
N ARG A 53 4.45 6.82 -1.62
CA ARG A 53 5.77 6.94 -2.28
C ARG A 53 6.83 6.19 -1.46
N ASN A 54 7.91 5.76 -2.11
CA ASN A 54 9.05 5.10 -1.47
C ASN A 54 8.69 3.81 -0.70
N GLU A 55 7.51 3.24 -0.98
CA GLU A 55 7.06 1.93 -0.51
C GLU A 55 6.92 0.99 -1.72
N LEU A 56 7.37 -0.26 -1.57
CA LEU A 56 6.95 -1.36 -2.44
C LEU A 56 5.56 -1.83 -2.01
N SER A 57 4.80 -2.43 -2.92
CA SER A 57 3.45 -2.94 -2.64
C SER A 57 3.31 -4.38 -3.12
N VAL A 58 2.72 -5.23 -2.27
CA VAL A 58 2.44 -6.63 -2.59
C VAL A 58 1.05 -7.02 -2.07
N ALA A 59 0.29 -7.70 -2.91
CA ALA A 59 -0.98 -8.31 -2.50
C ALA A 59 -0.70 -9.68 -1.87
N LEU A 60 -1.12 -9.88 -0.61
CA LEU A 60 -0.91 -11.12 0.13
C LEU A 60 -2.09 -11.39 1.06
N ASP A 61 -2.66 -12.59 1.00
CA ASP A 61 -3.66 -13.02 1.97
C ASP A 61 -2.99 -13.67 3.20
N ILE A 62 -2.78 -12.87 4.25
CA ILE A 62 -2.17 -13.34 5.50
C ILE A 62 -3.08 -14.25 6.34
N ARG A 63 -4.32 -14.52 5.90
CA ARG A 63 -5.26 -15.38 6.63
C ARG A 63 -5.04 -16.86 6.31
N ASN A 64 -4.52 -17.16 5.12
CA ASN A 64 -4.21 -18.53 4.71
C ASN A 64 -2.78 -18.92 5.12
N GLU A 65 -2.49 -20.22 5.11
CA GLU A 65 -1.20 -20.73 5.57
C GLU A 65 -0.05 -20.35 4.62
N GLU A 66 -0.31 -20.28 3.31
CA GLU A 66 0.68 -19.87 2.31
C GLU A 66 1.14 -18.43 2.53
N GLY A 67 0.22 -17.50 2.75
CA GLY A 67 0.53 -16.10 3.00
C GLY A 67 1.23 -15.89 4.34
N LYS A 68 0.92 -16.67 5.37
CA LYS A 68 1.71 -16.68 6.61
C LYS A 68 3.12 -17.22 6.39
N TYR A 69 3.26 -18.26 5.58
CA TYR A 69 4.57 -18.82 5.26
C TYR A 69 5.43 -17.79 4.51
N SER A 70 4.89 -17.18 3.45
CA SER A 70 5.59 -16.14 2.67
C SER A 70 5.95 -14.89 3.47
N LEU A 71 5.23 -14.60 4.56
CA LEU A 71 5.55 -13.49 5.45
C LEU A 71 6.73 -13.80 6.39
N ASN A 72 6.97 -15.09 6.68
CA ASN A 72 7.97 -15.54 7.65
C ASN A 72 9.23 -16.14 7.02
N SER A 73 9.27 -16.28 5.69
CA SER A 73 10.40 -16.79 4.91
C SER A 73 11.33 -15.66 4.47
#